data_AF-A0A521WRU3-F1
#
_entry.id   AF-A0A521WRU3-F1
#
_cell.length_a   1.000
_cell.length_b   1.000
_cell.length_c   1.000
_cell.angle_alpha   90.00
_cell.angle_beta   90.00
_cell.angle_gamma   90.00
#
_symmetry.space_group_name_H-M   'P 1'
#
loop_
_entity.id
_entity.type
_entity.pdbx_description
1 polymer ?
#
loop_
_entity_poly.entity_id
_entity_poly.type
_entity_poly.pdbx_seq_one_letter_code
_entity_poly.pdbx_strand_id
1 'polypeptide(L)'
;MFEPLSYVWQYLVQGFGLFIAYVFAAIFLYLVLRRLNSRPLTIILLVVFLGVSIFFYVPNGLPRAFEYPFFLKTYGPASGPVLPFTNVSDFLKNFNQFERVSDIARDPSDIPSPIERTTSADVNIEITAKEVLAEMAPGVTFNYWTFGGTVPGPFLRVREGDTVNLTLKNDETSLHNHSIDLHAVTGPGGGAVATNVKPGESKILKFKALNSGLYVYHCASPNVANHMTHGMYGLILVEPKEGLPKADKELYVMQGEFYSAGTLGRQGLQLFDAQAMLDGKPQYIVFNGRTGALTENMNAEVGETVRIYIGNGGVNLVSSFHVIGEIFDRVYREGDLVSAPAKSVQTTLVPAGGAAMVEFKVDYPGNYMLVDHALSRLDRGAWGVLRVTGPENKEIFDGVIEAMPGH
;
A
#
# COMPACT_ATOMS: atom_id res chain seq x y z
N MET A 1 -4.13 -3.79 24.68
CA MET A 1 -3.90 -5.06 25.42
C MET A 1 -4.78 -6.22 24.94
N PHE A 2 -5.95 -5.99 24.32
CA PHE A 2 -6.86 -7.07 23.85
C PHE A 2 -6.58 -7.63 22.44
N GLU A 3 -5.86 -6.91 21.56
CA GLU A 3 -5.62 -7.34 20.18
C GLU A 3 -4.62 -8.51 20.01
N PRO A 4 -3.49 -8.58 20.76
CA PRO A 4 -2.62 -9.76 20.70
C PRO A 4 -3.31 -10.99 21.31
N LEU A 5 -4.18 -10.78 22.30
CA LEU A 5 -4.97 -11.82 22.95
C LEU A 5 -6.05 -12.39 22.03
N SER A 6 -6.68 -11.59 21.16
CA SER A 6 -7.62 -12.13 20.16
C SER A 6 -6.90 -13.00 19.13
N TYR A 7 -5.68 -12.63 18.73
CA TYR A 7 -4.80 -13.44 17.90
C TYR A 7 -4.44 -14.76 18.59
N VAL A 8 -3.86 -14.69 19.79
CA VAL A 8 -3.48 -15.88 20.57
C VAL A 8 -4.71 -16.74 20.89
N TRP A 9 -5.84 -16.14 21.26
CA TRP A 9 -7.09 -16.86 21.54
C TRP A 9 -7.65 -17.56 20.31
N GLN A 10 -7.59 -16.95 19.11
CA GLN A 10 -8.07 -17.61 17.90
C GLN A 10 -7.16 -18.76 17.47
N TYR A 11 -5.84 -18.60 17.58
CA TYR A 11 -4.89 -19.68 17.33
C TYR A 11 -4.97 -20.77 18.40
N LEU A 12 -5.23 -20.38 19.65
CA LEU A 12 -5.55 -21.33 20.71
C LEU A 12 -6.88 -22.00 20.39
N VAL A 13 -7.96 -21.34 19.99
CA VAL A 13 -9.24 -22.01 19.71
C VAL A 13 -9.17 -22.91 18.48
N GLN A 14 -8.52 -22.46 17.39
CA GLN A 14 -8.32 -23.28 16.19
C GLN A 14 -7.32 -24.40 16.44
N GLY A 15 -6.16 -24.09 17.04
CA GLY A 15 -5.11 -25.04 17.37
C GLY A 15 -5.47 -26.00 18.52
N PHE A 16 -6.26 -25.57 19.49
CA PHE A 16 -6.77 -26.37 20.62
C PHE A 16 -8.00 -27.17 20.22
N GLY A 17 -8.90 -26.64 19.39
CA GLY A 17 -9.98 -27.42 18.79
C GLY A 17 -9.43 -28.56 17.92
N LEU A 18 -8.40 -28.25 17.14
CA LEU A 18 -7.60 -29.24 16.43
C LEU A 18 -6.86 -30.17 17.42
N PHE A 19 -6.18 -29.68 18.44
CA PHE A 19 -5.51 -30.53 19.44
C PHE A 19 -6.49 -31.50 20.12
N ILE A 20 -7.68 -31.03 20.50
CA ILE A 20 -8.77 -31.85 21.06
C ILE A 20 -9.19 -32.92 20.04
N ALA A 21 -9.48 -32.54 18.79
CA ALA A 21 -9.86 -33.49 17.75
C ALA A 21 -8.77 -34.56 17.53
N TYR A 22 -7.50 -34.17 17.61
CA TYR A 22 -6.35 -35.07 17.51
C TYR A 22 -6.23 -36.01 18.70
N VAL A 23 -6.42 -35.51 19.93
CA VAL A 23 -6.43 -36.32 21.15
C VAL A 23 -7.57 -37.35 21.09
N PHE A 24 -8.77 -36.94 20.67
CA PHE A 24 -9.88 -37.88 20.48
C PHE A 24 -9.62 -38.89 19.36
N ALA A 25 -9.02 -38.48 18.23
CA ALA A 25 -8.65 -39.38 17.15
C ALA A 25 -7.55 -40.38 17.58
N ALA A 26 -6.57 -39.93 18.35
CA ALA A 26 -5.51 -40.78 18.91
C ALA A 26 -6.06 -41.77 19.95
N ILE A 27 -6.97 -41.33 20.82
CA ILE A 27 -7.68 -42.20 21.77
C ILE A 27 -8.53 -43.23 21.03
N PHE A 28 -9.31 -42.79 20.03
CA PHE A 28 -10.11 -43.68 19.20
C PHE A 28 -9.24 -44.72 18.48
N LEU A 29 -8.14 -44.28 17.87
CA LEU A 29 -7.18 -45.16 17.22
C LEU A 29 -6.59 -46.15 18.22
N TYR A 30 -6.14 -45.71 19.39
CA TYR A 30 -5.65 -46.60 20.45
C TYR A 30 -6.69 -47.66 20.86
N LEU A 31 -7.96 -47.28 21.02
CA LEU A 31 -9.05 -48.19 21.39
C LEU A 31 -9.33 -49.23 20.28
N VAL A 32 -9.26 -48.82 19.02
CA VAL A 32 -9.39 -49.71 17.84
C VAL A 32 -8.20 -50.66 17.74
N LEU A 33 -6.98 -50.14 17.89
CA LEU A 33 -5.73 -50.91 17.85
C LEU A 33 -5.65 -51.94 18.99
N ARG A 34 -6.17 -51.63 20.17
CA ARG A 34 -6.22 -52.57 21.30
C ARG A 34 -7.13 -53.78 21.03
N ARG A 35 -8.12 -53.65 20.14
CA ARG A 35 -9.00 -54.76 19.74
C ARG A 35 -8.47 -55.55 18.55
N LEU A 36 -7.67 -54.93 17.70
CA LEU A 36 -7.06 -55.54 16.54
C LEU A 36 -5.73 -56.19 16.96
N ASN A 37 -5.74 -57.48 17.30
CA ASN A 37 -4.54 -58.26 17.65
C ASN A 37 -3.55 -58.46 16.47
N SER A 38 -3.45 -57.51 15.53
CA SER A 38 -2.65 -57.58 14.32
C SER A 38 -1.61 -56.46 14.26
N ARG A 39 -0.35 -56.80 14.54
CA ARG A 39 0.80 -55.89 14.43
C ARG A 39 0.92 -55.16 13.08
N PRO A 40 0.77 -55.81 11.91
CA PRO A 40 0.89 -55.10 10.63
C PRO A 40 -0.21 -54.07 10.42
N LEU A 41 -1.45 -54.37 10.84
CA LEU A 41 -2.57 -53.43 10.74
C LEU A 41 -2.37 -52.22 11.66
N THR A 42 -1.80 -52.46 12.84
CA THR A 42 -1.41 -51.39 13.78
C THR A 42 -0.38 -50.44 13.20
N ILE A 43 0.65 -50.96 12.55
CA ILE A 43 1.69 -50.14 11.92
C ILE A 43 1.08 -49.31 10.78
N ILE A 44 0.23 -49.90 9.93
CA ILE A 44 -0.43 -49.18 8.83
C ILE A 44 -1.28 -48.03 9.35
N LEU A 45 -2.11 -48.27 10.37
CA LEU A 45 -2.99 -47.25 10.94
C LEU A 45 -2.21 -46.12 11.63
N LEU A 46 -1.09 -46.43 12.30
CA LEU A 46 -0.21 -45.41 12.86
C LEU A 46 0.47 -44.56 11.77
N VAL A 47 0.94 -45.19 10.69
CA VAL A 47 1.54 -44.48 9.55
C VAL A 47 0.52 -43.61 8.83
N VAL A 48 -0.71 -44.09 8.63
CA VAL A 48 -1.81 -43.30 8.04
C VAL A 48 -2.17 -42.13 8.96
N PHE A 49 -2.28 -42.36 10.27
CA PHE A 49 -2.58 -41.31 11.23
C PHE A 49 -1.48 -40.24 11.27
N LEU A 50 -0.20 -40.64 11.35
CA LEU A 50 0.92 -39.70 11.27
C LEU A 50 0.96 -38.98 9.92
N GLY A 51 0.71 -39.68 8.81
CA GLY A 51 0.69 -39.11 7.47
C GLY A 51 -0.41 -38.08 7.27
N VAL A 52 -1.66 -38.41 7.66
CA VAL A 52 -2.80 -37.48 7.66
C VAL A 52 -2.53 -36.30 8.58
N SER A 53 -1.92 -36.53 9.74
CA SER A 53 -1.63 -35.47 10.70
C SER A 53 -0.55 -34.53 10.19
N ILE A 54 0.54 -35.04 9.62
CA ILE A 54 1.58 -34.22 9.00
C ILE A 54 1.00 -33.45 7.80
N PHE A 55 0.17 -34.10 6.97
CA PHE A 55 -0.40 -33.49 5.76
C PHE A 55 -1.51 -32.46 6.05
N PHE A 56 -2.34 -32.66 7.07
CA PHE A 56 -3.42 -31.73 7.43
C PHE A 56 -3.03 -30.70 8.50
N TYR A 57 -2.21 -31.03 9.49
CA TYR A 57 -1.92 -30.09 10.61
C TYR A 57 -0.77 -29.14 10.30
N VAL A 58 0.34 -29.64 9.77
CA VAL A 58 1.52 -28.79 9.56
C VAL A 58 1.21 -27.63 8.61
N PRO A 59 0.41 -27.79 7.54
CA PRO A 59 0.06 -26.68 6.65
C PRO A 59 -1.02 -25.72 7.18
N ASN A 60 -1.82 -26.14 8.18
CA ASN A 60 -2.98 -25.39 8.68
C ASN A 60 -2.82 -24.86 10.12
N GLY A 61 -1.83 -25.33 10.87
CA GLY A 61 -1.57 -24.93 12.26
C GLY A 61 -0.35 -24.01 12.45
N LEU A 62 0.48 -23.82 11.42
CA LEU A 62 1.61 -22.89 11.46
C LEU A 62 1.19 -21.51 10.91
N PRO A 63 1.54 -20.40 11.59
CA PRO A 63 1.28 -19.06 11.07
C PRO A 63 2.00 -18.89 9.72
N ARG A 64 1.23 -18.68 8.64
CA ARG A 64 1.76 -18.27 7.32
C ARG A 64 2.09 -16.78 7.23
N ALA A 65 1.85 -16.07 8.32
CA ALA A 65 2.03 -14.65 8.41
C ALA A 65 3.49 -14.34 8.76
N PHE A 66 3.98 -13.20 8.25
CA PHE A 66 5.32 -12.63 8.42
C PHE A 66 6.39 -13.10 7.40
N GLU A 67 6.13 -12.84 6.13
CA GLU A 67 6.98 -13.12 4.95
C GLU A 67 6.83 -14.53 4.36
N TYR A 68 7.44 -14.72 3.18
CA TYR A 68 7.24 -15.86 2.28
C TYR A 68 7.15 -17.21 3.02
N PRO A 69 6.14 -18.06 2.72
CA PRO A 69 6.02 -19.37 3.35
C PRO A 69 7.33 -20.15 3.21
N PHE A 70 7.73 -20.93 4.22
CA PHE A 70 8.99 -21.68 4.20
C PHE A 70 9.11 -22.65 2.99
N PHE A 71 7.99 -23.10 2.44
CA PHE A 71 7.94 -23.95 1.24
C PHE A 71 7.90 -23.17 -0.08
N LEU A 72 7.83 -21.84 -0.04
CA LEU A 72 7.74 -21.02 -1.22
C LEU A 72 9.13 -20.78 -1.81
N LYS A 73 9.33 -21.26 -3.04
CA LYS A 73 10.50 -20.96 -3.84
C LYS A 73 10.24 -19.72 -4.70
N THR A 74 10.91 -18.62 -4.40
CA THR A 74 10.90 -17.42 -5.24
C THR A 74 12.08 -17.47 -6.21
N TYR A 75 11.91 -16.86 -7.39
CA TYR A 75 12.97 -16.72 -8.41
C TYR A 75 13.43 -15.27 -8.59
N GLY A 76 12.96 -14.37 -7.72
CA GLY A 76 13.35 -12.97 -7.71
C GLY A 76 14.74 -12.75 -7.10
N PRO A 77 15.31 -11.55 -7.27
CA PRO A 77 16.65 -11.20 -6.78
C PRO A 77 16.72 -11.00 -5.25
N ALA A 78 15.58 -10.95 -4.57
CA ALA A 78 15.52 -10.89 -3.11
C ALA A 78 15.98 -12.21 -2.49
N SER A 79 16.62 -12.14 -1.32
CA SER A 79 16.90 -13.33 -0.51
C SER A 79 15.61 -14.14 -0.33
N GLY A 80 15.68 -15.45 -0.55
CA GLY A 80 14.56 -16.38 -0.36
C GLY A 80 13.96 -16.32 1.06
N PRO A 81 12.89 -17.08 1.34
CA PRO A 81 12.14 -16.99 2.60
C PRO A 81 13.08 -16.98 3.81
N VAL A 82 13.07 -15.86 4.55
CA VAL A 82 13.75 -15.75 5.84
C VAL A 82 12.88 -16.45 6.87
N LEU A 83 13.47 -17.17 7.82
CA LEU A 83 12.70 -17.92 8.82
C LEU A 83 11.77 -16.95 9.57
N PRO A 84 10.43 -17.15 9.48
CA PRO A 84 9.46 -16.19 10.01
C PRO A 84 9.59 -16.04 11.53
N PHE A 85 10.08 -17.06 12.24
CA PHE A 85 10.10 -17.08 13.69
C PHE A 85 10.82 -15.90 14.35
N THR A 86 11.94 -15.42 13.80
CA THR A 86 12.66 -14.28 14.40
C THR A 86 11.88 -13.00 14.21
N ASN A 87 11.40 -12.71 12.98
CA ASN A 87 10.66 -11.48 12.67
C ASN A 87 9.30 -11.45 13.38
N VAL A 88 8.58 -12.58 13.44
CA VAL A 88 7.33 -12.72 14.21
C VAL A 88 7.58 -12.48 15.69
N SER A 89 8.61 -13.14 16.25
CA SER A 89 8.99 -13.00 17.65
C SER A 89 9.30 -11.55 17.98
N ASP A 90 10.10 -10.90 17.14
CA ASP A 90 10.57 -9.55 17.38
C ASP A 90 9.45 -8.52 17.17
N PHE A 91 8.55 -8.74 16.21
CA PHE A 91 7.30 -7.99 16.09
C PHE A 91 6.45 -8.11 17.36
N LEU A 92 6.21 -9.32 17.86
CA LEU A 92 5.39 -9.53 19.05
C LEU A 92 6.04 -8.97 20.32
N LYS A 93 7.37 -9.10 20.46
CA LYS A 93 8.13 -8.51 21.58
C LYS A 93 8.07 -6.98 21.57
N ASN A 94 8.16 -6.37 20.40
CA ASN A 94 8.18 -4.92 20.22
C ASN A 94 6.81 -4.34 19.88
N PHE A 95 5.73 -5.14 19.91
CA PHE A 95 4.39 -4.69 19.48
C PHE A 95 3.89 -3.45 20.22
N ASN A 96 4.22 -3.34 21.51
CA ASN A 96 3.84 -2.21 22.34
C ASN A 96 4.74 -0.97 22.15
N GLN A 97 5.83 -1.10 21.39
CA GLN A 97 6.75 0.00 21.07
C GLN A 97 6.38 0.70 19.76
N PHE A 98 5.62 0.05 18.87
CA PHE A 98 5.13 0.70 17.67
C PHE A 98 4.22 1.87 18.03
N GLU A 99 4.49 3.01 17.40
CA GLU A 99 3.58 4.14 17.42
C GLU A 99 2.25 3.75 16.81
N ARG A 100 1.16 4.16 17.47
CA ARG A 100 -0.20 4.05 16.93
C ARG A 100 -0.60 5.38 16.33
N VAL A 101 -0.64 5.44 15.01
CA VAL A 101 -1.05 6.63 14.28
C VAL A 101 -2.57 6.60 14.11
N SER A 102 -3.22 7.72 14.43
CA SER A 102 -4.69 7.83 14.37
C SER A 102 -5.22 7.83 12.95
N ASP A 103 -4.47 8.43 12.02
CA ASP A 103 -4.77 8.45 10.60
C ASP A 103 -3.50 8.22 9.79
N ILE A 104 -3.44 7.08 9.10
CA ILE A 104 -2.32 6.74 8.23
C ILE A 104 -2.35 7.51 6.90
N ALA A 105 -3.49 8.07 6.52
CA ALA A 105 -3.65 8.71 5.23
C ALA A 105 -2.84 10.01 5.15
N ARG A 106 -2.07 10.17 4.07
CA ARG A 106 -1.56 11.48 3.68
C ARG A 106 -2.72 12.36 3.20
N ASP A 107 -2.79 13.59 3.71
CA ASP A 107 -3.71 14.60 3.20
C ASP A 107 -3.43 14.83 1.70
N PRO A 108 -4.43 14.70 0.80
CA PRO A 108 -4.23 14.91 -0.63
C PRO A 108 -3.81 16.33 -0.98
N SER A 109 -4.04 17.33 -0.13
CA SER A 109 -3.61 18.72 -0.34
C SER A 109 -2.18 19.00 0.16
N ASP A 110 -1.55 18.04 0.84
CA ASP A 110 -0.19 18.17 1.38
C ASP A 110 0.87 17.96 0.29
N ILE A 111 1.00 18.99 -0.54
CA ILE A 111 1.93 19.08 -1.68
C ILE A 111 2.75 20.37 -1.55
N PRO A 112 4.07 20.33 -1.81
CA PRO A 112 4.87 21.55 -1.90
C PRO A 112 4.39 22.49 -3.00
N SER A 113 4.44 23.80 -2.75
CA SER A 113 4.08 24.82 -3.74
C SER A 113 4.87 24.71 -5.05
N PRO A 114 4.30 25.18 -6.18
CA PRO A 114 5.01 25.27 -7.45
C PRO A 114 6.34 25.99 -7.38
N ILE A 115 7.30 25.50 -8.17
CA ILE A 115 8.66 26.03 -8.17
C ILE A 115 8.72 27.31 -9.02
N GLU A 116 8.86 28.46 -8.35
CA GLU A 116 8.93 29.78 -9.00
C GLU A 116 10.33 30.14 -9.57
N ARG A 117 11.37 29.37 -9.23
CA ARG A 117 12.74 29.67 -9.68
C ARG A 117 13.00 29.20 -11.11
N THR A 118 13.84 29.96 -11.81
CA THR A 118 14.20 29.71 -13.21
C THR A 118 15.56 29.00 -13.39
N THR A 119 16.30 28.82 -12.29
CA THR A 119 17.63 28.19 -12.29
C THR A 119 17.67 26.95 -11.38
N SER A 120 18.58 26.03 -11.69
CA SER A 120 18.84 24.84 -10.87
C SER A 120 19.44 25.22 -9.51
N ALA A 121 19.12 24.43 -8.48
CA ALA A 121 19.62 24.65 -7.12
C ALA A 121 20.09 23.34 -6.47
N ASP A 122 20.82 23.48 -5.35
CA ASP A 122 21.01 22.38 -4.40
C ASP A 122 19.77 22.29 -3.49
N VAL A 123 19.05 21.17 -3.56
CA VAL A 123 17.81 20.92 -2.80
C VAL A 123 18.10 19.87 -1.74
N ASN A 124 17.82 20.18 -0.47
CA ASN A 124 17.98 19.24 0.63
C ASN A 124 16.62 18.68 1.03
N ILE A 125 16.49 17.35 1.04
CA ILE A 125 15.27 16.65 1.41
C ILE A 125 15.62 15.70 2.54
N GLU A 126 14.80 15.65 3.59
CA GLU A 126 14.93 14.68 4.67
C GLU A 126 13.65 13.85 4.76
N ILE A 127 13.81 12.53 4.81
CA ILE A 127 12.71 11.58 4.94
C ILE A 127 13.09 10.61 6.07
N THR A 128 12.15 10.35 6.97
CA THR A 128 12.32 9.32 8.01
C THR A 128 11.43 8.14 7.68
N ALA A 129 12.01 6.97 7.47
CA ALA A 129 11.27 5.71 7.39
C ALA A 129 10.87 5.27 8.81
N LYS A 130 9.61 4.84 8.96
CA LYS A 130 9.07 4.44 10.26
C LYS A 130 8.02 3.35 10.12
N GLU A 131 8.06 2.39 11.03
CA GLU A 131 7.03 1.36 11.18
C GLU A 131 6.00 1.76 12.24
N VAL A 132 4.71 1.71 11.90
CA VAL A 132 3.61 2.16 12.75
C VAL A 132 2.42 1.19 12.69
N LEU A 133 1.51 1.29 13.65
CA LEU A 133 0.21 0.62 13.62
C LEU A 133 -0.88 1.67 13.35
N ALA A 134 -1.80 1.37 12.43
CA ALA A 134 -2.93 2.24 12.15
C ALA A 134 -4.14 1.44 11.63
N GLU A 135 -5.32 2.05 11.64
CA GLU A 135 -6.50 1.45 11.02
C GLU A 135 -6.50 1.63 9.50
N MET A 136 -6.61 0.51 8.79
CA MET A 136 -6.80 0.47 7.33
C MET A 136 -8.27 0.60 6.94
N ALA A 137 -9.15 0.12 7.82
CA ALA A 137 -10.60 0.23 7.73
C ALA A 137 -11.16 0.23 9.16
N PRO A 138 -12.43 0.63 9.39
CA PRO A 138 -13.00 0.69 10.73
C PRO A 138 -12.78 -0.59 11.54
N GLY A 139 -11.99 -0.49 12.61
CA GLY A 139 -11.63 -1.58 13.52
C GLY A 139 -10.73 -2.68 12.91
N VAL A 140 -10.11 -2.41 11.75
CA VAL A 140 -9.14 -3.28 11.08
C VAL A 140 -7.77 -2.62 11.12
N THR A 141 -6.91 -3.10 12.03
CA THR A 141 -5.57 -2.55 12.25
C THR A 141 -4.56 -3.26 11.35
N PHE A 142 -3.62 -2.53 10.75
CA PHE A 142 -2.52 -3.08 9.97
C PHE A 142 -1.19 -2.51 10.45
N ASN A 143 -0.09 -3.25 10.27
CA ASN A 143 1.24 -2.71 10.49
C ASN A 143 1.72 -2.06 9.20
N TYR A 144 1.97 -0.76 9.25
CA TYR A 144 2.44 0.01 8.11
C TYR A 144 3.93 0.26 8.24
N TRP A 145 4.60 0.23 7.10
CA TRP A 145 5.95 0.73 6.94
C TRP A 145 5.84 1.95 6.05
N THR A 146 6.34 3.08 6.53
CA THR A 146 6.03 4.38 5.95
C THR A 146 7.29 5.15 5.65
N PHE A 147 7.20 6.07 4.70
CA PHE A 147 8.07 7.23 4.65
C PHE A 147 7.31 8.38 5.29
N GLY A 148 7.83 8.97 6.36
CA GLY A 148 7.23 10.14 7.01
C GLY A 148 5.94 9.86 7.80
N GLY A 149 5.71 8.62 8.25
CA GLY A 149 4.59 8.29 9.15
C GLY A 149 3.21 8.17 8.48
N THR A 150 3.12 8.34 7.15
CA THR A 150 1.87 8.33 6.38
C THR A 150 2.00 7.45 5.14
N VAL A 151 0.86 7.11 4.54
CA VAL A 151 0.77 6.40 3.25
C VAL A 151 -0.16 7.18 2.31
N PRO A 152 0.31 7.54 1.10
CA PRO A 152 1.70 7.43 0.65
C PRO A 152 2.65 8.32 1.46
N GLY A 153 3.96 8.18 1.25
CA GLY A 153 4.95 9.08 1.82
C GLY A 153 4.86 10.50 1.26
N PRO A 154 5.68 11.45 1.79
CA PRO A 154 5.67 12.85 1.38
C PRO A 154 5.75 13.04 -0.13
N PHE A 155 4.97 13.99 -0.66
CA PHE A 155 5.14 14.42 -2.04
C PHE A 155 6.43 15.23 -2.16
N LEU A 156 7.35 14.75 -2.99
CA LEU A 156 8.62 15.44 -3.24
C LEU A 156 8.49 16.28 -4.50
N ARG A 157 9.01 17.50 -4.48
CA ARG A 157 8.94 18.42 -5.62
C ARG A 157 10.29 19.07 -5.86
N VAL A 158 10.85 18.83 -7.04
CA VAL A 158 12.13 19.38 -7.50
C VAL A 158 11.99 19.84 -8.94
N ARG A 159 12.99 20.57 -9.45
CA ARG A 159 13.02 21.05 -10.83
C ARG A 159 14.06 20.28 -11.61
N GLU A 160 13.79 20.07 -12.90
CA GLU A 160 14.77 19.53 -13.82
C GLU A 160 16.10 20.33 -13.75
N GLY A 161 17.19 19.60 -13.57
CA GLY A 161 18.55 20.10 -13.41
C GLY A 161 19.00 20.31 -11.98
N ASP A 162 18.13 20.20 -10.98
CA ASP A 162 18.52 20.30 -9.57
C ASP A 162 19.50 19.22 -9.15
N THR A 163 20.33 19.58 -8.17
CA THR A 163 21.12 18.62 -7.41
C THR A 163 20.41 18.39 -6.07
N VAL A 164 19.91 17.18 -5.86
CA VAL A 164 19.16 16.82 -4.65
C VAL A 164 20.08 16.07 -3.70
N ASN A 165 20.17 16.53 -2.45
CA ASN A 165 20.77 15.81 -1.33
C ASN A 165 19.64 15.27 -0.45
N LEU A 166 19.31 13.99 -0.64
CA LEU A 166 18.27 13.30 0.11
C LEU A 166 18.89 12.55 1.30
N THR A 167 18.49 12.92 2.51
CA THR A 167 18.81 12.18 3.74
C THR A 167 17.67 11.23 4.06
N LEU A 168 17.93 9.93 4.03
CA LEU A 168 17.03 8.92 4.55
C LEU A 168 17.46 8.54 5.97
N LYS A 169 16.57 8.74 6.94
CA LYS A 169 16.69 8.25 8.31
C LYS A 169 15.82 7.01 8.47
N ASN A 170 16.20 6.10 9.35
CA ASN A 170 15.33 5.01 9.78
C ASN A 170 15.09 5.14 11.29
N ASP A 171 13.83 5.24 11.69
CA ASP A 171 13.45 5.36 13.09
C ASP A 171 14.04 4.20 13.92
N GLU A 172 14.47 4.47 15.14
CA GLU A 172 15.08 3.46 16.02
C GLU A 172 14.10 2.36 16.44
N THR A 173 12.80 2.64 16.37
CA THR A 173 11.72 1.69 16.67
C THR A 173 11.40 0.74 15.51
N SER A 174 11.92 1.01 14.31
CA SER A 174 11.76 0.12 13.15
C SER A 174 12.44 -1.23 13.40
N LEU A 175 11.87 -2.29 12.84
CA LEU A 175 12.43 -3.64 12.90
C LEU A 175 13.22 -3.99 11.64
N HIS A 176 12.94 -3.30 10.53
CA HIS A 176 13.50 -3.60 9.22
C HIS A 176 14.47 -2.50 8.78
N ASN A 177 15.42 -2.92 7.93
CA ASN A 177 16.21 -1.96 7.18
C ASN A 177 15.32 -1.34 6.10
N HIS A 178 15.49 -0.05 5.85
CA HIS A 178 14.77 0.66 4.81
C HIS A 178 15.75 1.32 3.85
N SER A 179 15.40 1.31 2.58
CA SER A 179 16.10 2.05 1.52
C SER A 179 15.09 2.82 0.68
N ILE A 180 15.57 3.62 -0.27
CA ILE A 180 14.68 4.32 -1.20
C ILE A 180 15.20 4.18 -2.64
N ASP A 181 14.33 3.66 -3.50
CA ASP A 181 14.44 3.71 -4.96
C ASP A 181 13.55 4.85 -5.44
N LEU A 182 14.13 5.88 -6.06
CA LEU A 182 13.40 6.94 -6.72
C LEU A 182 13.52 6.74 -8.23
N HIS A 183 12.40 6.59 -8.95
CA HIS A 183 12.46 6.39 -10.40
C HIS A 183 12.96 7.64 -11.16
N ALA A 184 12.99 8.80 -10.49
CA ALA A 184 13.63 10.02 -10.97
C ALA A 184 15.18 9.97 -10.94
N VAL A 185 15.79 8.96 -10.31
CA VAL A 185 17.25 8.84 -10.14
C VAL A 185 17.85 7.95 -11.22
N THR A 186 18.78 8.51 -11.99
CA THR A 186 19.65 7.73 -12.88
C THR A 186 20.87 7.23 -12.09
N GLY A 187 20.76 6.03 -11.51
CA GLY A 187 21.82 5.38 -10.75
C GLY A 187 21.44 3.97 -10.30
N PRO A 188 22.37 3.17 -9.75
CA PRO A 188 22.10 1.81 -9.30
C PRO A 188 20.94 1.73 -8.30
N GLY A 189 19.89 0.98 -8.66
CA GLY A 189 18.68 0.80 -7.86
C GLY A 189 17.93 2.10 -7.53
N GLY A 190 18.04 3.12 -8.38
CA GLY A 190 17.41 4.44 -8.14
C GLY A 190 17.85 5.12 -6.84
N GLY A 191 19.04 4.78 -6.34
CA GLY A 191 19.56 5.26 -5.05
C GLY A 191 19.47 4.25 -3.90
N ALA A 192 18.76 3.14 -4.06
CA ALA A 192 18.55 2.14 -3.01
C ALA A 192 19.86 1.54 -2.49
N VAL A 193 20.83 1.31 -3.39
CA VAL A 193 22.15 0.76 -3.03
C VAL A 193 22.92 1.69 -2.10
N ALA A 194 22.74 3.01 -2.25
CA ALA A 194 23.36 4.02 -1.41
C ALA A 194 22.58 4.31 -0.11
N THR A 195 21.34 3.86 -0.02
CA THR A 195 20.40 4.24 1.05
C THR A 195 19.88 3.06 1.87
N ASN A 196 20.53 1.89 1.87
CA ASN A 196 20.15 0.82 2.81
C ASN A 196 20.49 1.24 4.26
N VAL A 197 19.50 1.69 5.03
CA VAL A 197 19.60 2.29 6.37
C VAL A 197 19.02 1.36 7.44
N LYS A 198 19.83 1.02 8.45
CA LYS A 198 19.37 0.23 9.61
C LYS A 198 18.58 1.10 10.60
N PRO A 199 17.72 0.53 11.45
CA PRO A 199 17.05 1.27 12.52
C PRO A 199 18.04 2.13 13.34
N GLY A 200 17.72 3.41 13.54
CA GLY A 200 18.55 4.39 14.23
C GLY A 200 19.69 5.01 13.40
N GLU A 201 19.92 4.56 12.17
CA GLU A 201 20.93 5.13 11.26
C GLU A 201 20.33 6.18 10.31
N SER A 202 21.23 6.88 9.60
CA SER A 202 20.87 7.73 8.47
C SER A 202 21.91 7.64 7.36
N LYS A 203 21.46 7.83 6.11
CA LYS A 203 22.33 7.89 4.92
C LYS A 203 21.90 9.01 4.00
N ILE A 204 22.86 9.53 3.23
CA ILE A 204 22.63 10.62 2.27
C ILE A 204 22.85 10.09 0.85
N LEU A 205 21.89 10.35 -0.02
CA LEU A 205 21.97 10.17 -1.46
C LEU A 205 22.06 11.54 -2.12
N LYS A 206 23.07 11.75 -2.97
CA LYS A 206 23.18 12.92 -3.82
C LYS A 206 22.92 12.52 -5.28
N PHE A 207 21.97 13.17 -5.94
CA PHE A 207 21.68 12.90 -7.35
C PHE A 207 21.31 14.18 -8.09
N LYS A 208 21.39 14.16 -9.42
CA LYS A 208 20.88 15.23 -10.28
C LYS A 208 19.54 14.81 -10.87
N ALA A 209 18.51 15.63 -10.76
CA ALA A 209 17.22 15.39 -11.38
C ALA A 209 17.33 15.68 -12.90
N LEU A 210 17.55 14.64 -13.71
CA LEU A 210 17.91 14.81 -15.12
C LEU A 210 16.72 14.98 -16.05
N ASN A 211 15.58 14.36 -15.72
CA ASN A 211 14.41 14.28 -16.58
C ASN A 211 13.19 14.79 -15.83
N SER A 212 12.41 15.67 -16.47
CA SER A 212 11.12 16.09 -15.96
C SER A 212 10.09 14.97 -16.10
N GLY A 213 9.19 14.89 -15.12
CA GLY A 213 8.22 13.81 -15.03
C GLY A 213 7.63 13.68 -13.64
N LEU A 214 6.56 12.89 -13.55
CA LEU A 214 6.01 12.42 -12.28
C LEU A 214 6.44 10.98 -12.05
N TYR A 215 7.22 10.76 -11.00
CA TYR A 215 7.86 9.47 -10.75
C TYR A 215 7.43 8.89 -9.41
N VAL A 216 7.28 7.57 -9.34
CA VAL A 216 7.16 6.86 -8.07
C VAL A 216 8.52 6.79 -7.39
N TYR A 217 8.51 6.85 -6.06
CA TYR A 217 9.58 6.32 -5.24
C TYR A 217 9.02 5.28 -4.28
N HIS A 218 9.84 4.31 -3.88
CA HIS A 218 9.44 3.28 -2.94
C HIS A 218 10.63 2.67 -2.20
N CYS A 219 10.36 1.89 -1.15
CA CYS A 219 11.41 1.13 -0.51
C CYS A 219 11.91 0.01 -1.41
N ALA A 220 13.22 -0.24 -1.42
CA ALA A 220 13.87 -1.27 -2.22
C ALA A 220 14.84 -2.14 -1.40
N SER A 221 14.63 -2.19 -0.08
CA SER A 221 15.25 -3.20 0.78
C SER A 221 14.85 -4.60 0.31
N PRO A 222 15.73 -5.61 0.47
CA PRO A 222 15.43 -6.99 0.08
C PRO A 222 14.08 -7.49 0.61
N ASN A 223 13.37 -8.18 -0.29
CA ASN A 223 11.92 -8.36 -0.33
C ASN A 223 11.13 -7.06 -0.64
N VAL A 224 11.53 -6.39 -1.73
CA VAL A 224 11.00 -5.09 -2.19
C VAL A 224 9.46 -5.03 -2.19
N ALA A 225 8.81 -6.03 -2.77
CA ALA A 225 7.35 -6.06 -2.88
C ALA A 225 6.68 -6.03 -1.49
N ASN A 226 7.24 -6.74 -0.51
CA ASN A 226 6.71 -6.75 0.85
C ASN A 226 6.73 -5.34 1.45
N HIS A 227 7.86 -4.62 1.33
CA HIS A 227 7.96 -3.25 1.83
C HIS A 227 6.94 -2.31 1.19
N MET A 228 6.69 -2.45 -0.10
CA MET A 228 5.67 -1.67 -0.80
C MET A 228 4.25 -2.01 -0.31
N THR A 229 3.93 -3.29 -0.12
CA THR A 229 2.60 -3.71 0.39
C THR A 229 2.33 -3.29 1.84
N HIS A 230 3.35 -2.86 2.58
CA HIS A 230 3.22 -2.23 3.88
C HIS A 230 3.04 -0.71 3.82
N GLY A 231 3.09 -0.09 2.63
CA GLY A 231 2.83 1.34 2.43
C GLY A 231 4.04 2.20 2.06
N MET A 232 5.23 1.60 1.83
CA MET A 232 6.45 2.36 1.53
C MET A 232 6.54 2.80 0.07
N TYR A 233 5.69 3.74 -0.33
CA TYR A 233 5.70 4.36 -1.66
C TYR A 233 5.27 5.83 -1.59
N GLY A 234 5.69 6.63 -2.55
CA GLY A 234 5.27 8.01 -2.73
C GLY A 234 5.59 8.55 -4.12
N LEU A 235 5.34 9.84 -4.35
CA LEU A 235 5.65 10.51 -5.62
C LEU A 235 6.73 11.58 -5.47
N ILE A 236 7.60 11.64 -6.48
CA ILE A 236 8.49 12.78 -6.74
C ILE A 236 8.14 13.40 -8.09
N LEU A 237 7.75 14.67 -8.06
CA LEU A 237 7.59 15.51 -9.24
C LEU A 237 8.92 16.19 -9.55
N VAL A 238 9.42 15.94 -10.76
CA VAL A 238 10.49 16.74 -11.37
C VAL A 238 9.82 17.69 -12.36
N GLU A 239 9.62 18.94 -11.95
CA GLU A 239 9.03 19.96 -12.81
C GLU A 239 9.92 20.24 -14.03
N PRO A 240 9.34 20.40 -15.23
CA PRO A 240 10.05 20.94 -16.40
C PRO A 240 10.72 22.28 -16.08
N LYS A 241 11.74 22.66 -16.84
CA LYS A 241 12.47 23.91 -16.62
C LYS A 241 11.57 25.15 -16.68
N GLU A 242 10.55 25.10 -17.53
CA GLU A 242 9.53 26.12 -17.76
C GLU A 242 8.40 26.10 -16.72
N GLY A 243 8.37 25.10 -15.83
CA GLY A 243 7.29 24.87 -14.88
C GLY A 243 6.05 24.23 -15.51
N LEU A 244 5.09 23.85 -14.67
CA LEU A 244 3.78 23.39 -15.14
C LEU A 244 2.81 24.56 -15.35
N PRO A 245 1.78 24.40 -16.22
CA PRO A 245 0.66 25.34 -16.25
C PRO A 245 0.06 25.57 -14.86
N LYS A 246 -0.52 26.74 -14.61
CA LYS A 246 -1.19 26.98 -13.33
C LYS A 246 -2.46 26.12 -13.23
N ALA A 247 -2.67 25.53 -12.06
CA ALA A 247 -3.91 24.92 -11.63
C ALA A 247 -4.34 25.60 -10.33
N ASP A 248 -5.64 25.69 -10.08
CA ASP A 248 -6.18 26.34 -8.89
C ASP A 248 -6.09 25.39 -7.67
N LYS A 249 -6.22 24.08 -7.92
CA LYS A 249 -6.05 23.01 -6.93
C LYS A 249 -5.09 21.94 -7.43
N GLU A 250 -4.18 21.54 -6.55
CA GLU A 250 -3.28 20.40 -6.75
C GLU A 250 -3.55 19.35 -5.68
N LEU A 251 -3.79 18.09 -6.08
CA LEU A 251 -4.12 16.98 -5.20
C LEU A 251 -3.19 15.79 -5.43
N TYR A 252 -2.84 15.09 -4.34
CA TYR A 252 -1.90 13.98 -4.31
C TYR A 252 -2.62 12.71 -3.88
N VAL A 253 -2.71 11.78 -4.82
CA VAL A 253 -3.42 10.52 -4.63
C VAL A 253 -2.50 9.38 -5.02
N MET A 254 -2.42 8.35 -4.20
CA MET A 254 -1.83 7.08 -4.61
C MET A 254 -2.74 5.91 -4.29
N GLN A 255 -2.92 5.03 -5.27
CA GLN A 255 -3.52 3.72 -5.07
C GLN A 255 -2.48 2.75 -4.49
N GLY A 256 -2.90 1.92 -3.54
CA GLY A 256 -2.06 0.83 -3.02
C GLY A 256 -2.86 -0.42 -2.70
N GLU A 257 -2.15 -1.54 -2.64
CA GLU A 257 -2.70 -2.87 -2.35
C GLU A 257 -2.21 -3.38 -1.01
N PHE A 258 -3.13 -3.88 -0.19
CA PHE A 258 -2.82 -4.47 1.11
C PHE A 258 -3.34 -5.91 1.19
N TYR A 259 -2.42 -6.79 1.57
CA TYR A 259 -2.58 -8.24 1.58
C TYR A 259 -2.65 -8.73 3.01
N SER A 260 -3.86 -9.07 3.46
CA SER A 260 -4.11 -9.52 4.82
C SER A 260 -4.50 -11.00 4.87
N ALA A 261 -4.02 -11.72 5.88
CA ALA A 261 -4.40 -13.11 6.13
C ALA A 261 -5.89 -13.26 6.52
N GLY A 262 -6.52 -12.20 7.04
CA GLY A 262 -7.97 -12.16 7.25
C GLY A 262 -8.75 -11.85 5.99
N THR A 263 -10.05 -12.17 5.99
CA THR A 263 -10.98 -11.71 4.96
C THR A 263 -11.25 -10.21 5.07
N LEU A 264 -11.77 -9.61 4.01
CA LEU A 264 -12.25 -8.22 4.01
C LEU A 264 -13.17 -7.95 5.22
N GLY A 265 -12.88 -6.88 5.96
CA GLY A 265 -13.64 -6.44 7.13
C GLY A 265 -13.33 -7.18 8.45
N ARG A 266 -12.45 -8.19 8.44
CA ARG A 266 -12.06 -8.89 9.67
C ARG A 266 -11.42 -7.92 10.65
N GLN A 267 -12.01 -7.80 11.83
CA GLN A 267 -11.60 -6.87 12.87
C GLN A 267 -10.27 -7.29 13.54
N GLY A 268 -9.60 -6.30 14.14
CA GLY A 268 -8.33 -6.45 14.84
C GLY A 268 -7.11 -6.41 13.93
N LEU A 269 -5.95 -6.70 14.51
CA LEU A 269 -4.67 -6.70 13.80
C LEU A 269 -4.65 -7.75 12.68
N GLN A 270 -4.52 -7.27 11.45
CA GLN A 270 -4.33 -8.08 10.27
C GLN A 270 -2.84 -8.25 9.99
N LEU A 271 -2.44 -9.49 9.76
CA LEU A 271 -1.08 -9.82 9.38
C LEU A 271 -0.96 -9.94 7.87
N PHE A 272 0.24 -9.63 7.37
CA PHE A 272 0.58 -9.75 5.95
C PHE A 272 0.44 -11.19 5.43
N ASP A 273 -0.16 -11.33 4.24
CA ASP A 273 -0.28 -12.60 3.50
C ASP A 273 0.55 -12.58 2.21
N ALA A 274 1.73 -13.20 2.27
CA ALA A 274 2.65 -13.28 1.14
C ALA A 274 2.12 -14.11 -0.03
N GLN A 275 1.25 -15.11 0.21
CA GLN A 275 0.70 -15.91 -0.88
C GLN A 275 -0.37 -15.12 -1.62
N ALA A 276 -1.23 -14.40 -0.89
CA ALA A 276 -2.20 -13.49 -1.50
C ALA A 276 -1.50 -12.42 -2.35
N MET A 277 -0.35 -11.91 -1.88
CA MET A 277 0.51 -11.00 -2.65
C MET A 277 0.98 -11.63 -3.96
N LEU A 278 1.56 -12.84 -3.94
CA LEU A 278 2.04 -13.47 -5.18
C LEU A 278 0.91 -13.85 -6.14
N ASP A 279 -0.26 -14.16 -5.61
CA ASP A 279 -1.46 -14.46 -6.38
C ASP A 279 -2.12 -13.20 -6.98
N GLY A 280 -1.70 -11.99 -6.59
CA GLY A 280 -2.34 -10.74 -6.99
C GLY A 280 -3.75 -10.58 -6.43
N LYS A 281 -4.01 -11.10 -5.23
CA LYS A 281 -5.33 -11.11 -4.57
C LYS A 281 -5.34 -10.26 -3.29
N PRO A 282 -5.25 -8.92 -3.39
CA PRO A 282 -5.30 -8.06 -2.20
C PRO A 282 -6.68 -8.11 -1.57
N GLN A 283 -6.75 -7.95 -0.25
CA GLN A 283 -8.00 -7.81 0.47
C GLN A 283 -8.50 -6.37 0.35
N TYR A 284 -7.60 -5.41 0.47
CA TYR A 284 -7.89 -3.99 0.41
C TYR A 284 -7.11 -3.35 -0.74
N ILE A 285 -7.80 -2.49 -1.48
CA ILE A 285 -7.22 -1.64 -2.52
C ILE A 285 -7.74 -0.26 -2.19
N VAL A 286 -6.87 0.68 -1.85
CA VAL A 286 -7.26 1.95 -1.25
C VAL A 286 -6.49 3.10 -1.87
N PHE A 287 -7.08 4.28 -1.83
CA PHE A 287 -6.34 5.52 -2.02
C PHE A 287 -5.80 6.02 -0.68
N ASN A 288 -4.56 6.50 -0.66
CA ASN A 288 -3.90 7.08 0.51
C ASN A 288 -4.00 6.22 1.78
N GLY A 289 -3.65 4.94 1.67
CA GLY A 289 -3.31 4.08 2.81
C GLY A 289 -4.47 3.41 3.55
N ARG A 290 -5.68 3.97 3.53
CA ARG A 290 -6.87 3.39 4.19
C ARG A 290 -8.17 3.66 3.45
N THR A 291 -9.21 2.90 3.77
CA THR A 291 -10.55 3.11 3.22
C THR A 291 -11.09 4.48 3.61
N GLY A 292 -11.68 5.21 2.66
CA GLY A 292 -12.27 6.52 2.91
C GLY A 292 -11.24 7.60 3.29
N ALA A 293 -9.97 7.44 2.91
CA ALA A 293 -8.92 8.42 3.20
C ALA A 293 -9.21 9.81 2.60
N LEU A 294 -9.91 9.86 1.46
CA LEU A 294 -10.06 11.07 0.66
C LEU A 294 -11.42 11.79 0.85
N THR A 295 -12.32 11.28 1.70
CA THR A 295 -13.73 11.75 1.69
C THR A 295 -13.95 13.13 2.29
N GLU A 296 -13.08 13.56 3.20
CA GLU A 296 -13.23 14.82 3.92
C GLU A 296 -12.23 15.90 3.47
N ASN A 297 -11.20 15.52 2.72
CA ASN A 297 -10.01 16.35 2.51
C ASN A 297 -9.81 16.79 1.04
N MET A 298 -10.78 16.54 0.15
CA MET A 298 -10.74 17.00 -1.24
C MET A 298 -11.90 17.96 -1.51
N ASN A 299 -11.57 19.25 -1.65
CA ASN A 299 -12.56 20.30 -1.89
C ASN A 299 -12.10 21.21 -3.04
N ALA A 300 -13.06 21.66 -3.85
CA ALA A 300 -12.87 22.65 -4.91
C ALA A 300 -14.10 23.56 -5.04
N GLU A 301 -13.95 24.64 -5.80
CA GLU A 301 -15.03 25.56 -6.14
C GLU A 301 -15.33 25.51 -7.64
N VAL A 302 -16.61 25.67 -8.01
CA VAL A 302 -17.03 25.76 -9.41
C VAL A 302 -16.22 26.83 -10.13
N GLY A 303 -15.59 26.45 -11.24
CA GLY A 303 -14.71 27.29 -12.03
C GLY A 303 -13.23 26.97 -11.86
N GLU A 304 -12.83 26.29 -10.80
CA GLU A 304 -11.43 25.92 -10.53
C GLU A 304 -10.94 24.80 -11.46
N THR A 305 -9.67 24.90 -11.87
CA THR A 305 -8.94 23.80 -12.52
C THR A 305 -8.30 22.92 -11.46
N VAL A 306 -8.69 21.65 -11.42
CA VAL A 306 -8.15 20.65 -10.51
C VAL A 306 -7.09 19.81 -11.23
N ARG A 307 -5.90 19.71 -10.65
CA ARG A 307 -4.83 18.81 -11.07
C ARG A 307 -4.65 17.72 -10.02
N ILE A 308 -4.72 16.46 -10.44
CA ILE A 308 -4.46 15.31 -9.57
C ILE A 308 -3.19 14.60 -10.03
N TYR A 309 -2.21 14.53 -9.14
CA TYR A 309 -1.03 13.66 -9.25
C TYR A 309 -1.41 12.28 -8.72
N ILE A 310 -1.74 11.36 -9.63
CA ILE A 310 -2.19 10.01 -9.30
C ILE A 310 -1.06 9.00 -9.49
N GLY A 311 -0.62 8.37 -8.42
CA GLY A 311 0.34 7.25 -8.44
C GLY A 311 -0.33 5.90 -8.18
N ASN A 312 0.34 4.83 -8.55
CA ASN A 312 -0.06 3.48 -8.17
C ASN A 312 1.15 2.75 -7.58
N GLY A 313 1.14 2.57 -6.26
CA GLY A 313 2.16 1.81 -5.54
C GLY A 313 2.18 0.33 -5.93
N GLY A 314 1.11 -0.19 -6.53
CA GLY A 314 0.99 -1.61 -6.87
C GLY A 314 0.85 -2.47 -5.62
N VAL A 315 1.39 -3.69 -5.58
CA VAL A 315 2.51 -4.22 -6.39
C VAL A 315 2.09 -5.04 -7.62
N ASN A 316 0.80 -5.39 -7.79
CA ASN A 316 0.37 -6.31 -8.86
C ASN A 316 -0.60 -5.68 -9.87
N LEU A 317 -1.51 -4.82 -9.42
CA LEU A 317 -2.67 -4.38 -10.16
C LEU A 317 -2.40 -3.04 -10.86
N VAL A 318 -2.98 -2.89 -12.04
CA VAL A 318 -3.07 -1.61 -12.76
C VAL A 318 -4.37 -0.93 -12.39
N SER A 319 -4.33 0.36 -12.05
CA SER A 319 -5.53 1.15 -11.79
C SER A 319 -6.16 1.62 -13.10
N SER A 320 -7.48 1.54 -13.21
CA SER A 320 -8.25 2.22 -14.26
C SER A 320 -8.85 3.49 -13.67
N PHE A 321 -8.02 4.52 -13.46
CA PHE A 321 -8.39 5.71 -12.71
C PHE A 321 -9.43 6.55 -13.45
N HIS A 322 -10.51 6.89 -12.76
CA HIS A 322 -11.65 7.66 -13.27
C HIS A 322 -12.22 8.58 -12.18
N VAL A 323 -12.77 9.72 -12.59
CA VAL A 323 -13.55 10.61 -11.73
C VAL A 323 -14.98 10.62 -12.27
N ILE A 324 -15.91 10.03 -11.52
CA ILE A 324 -17.32 9.93 -11.91
C ILE A 324 -17.91 11.34 -11.94
N GLY A 325 -18.49 11.70 -13.08
CA GLY A 325 -19.08 13.02 -13.34
C GLY A 325 -18.16 13.97 -14.09
N GLU A 326 -16.89 13.62 -14.31
CA GLU A 326 -15.91 14.48 -14.99
C GLU A 326 -15.27 13.80 -16.20
N ILE A 327 -14.68 14.62 -17.07
CA ILE A 327 -13.84 14.19 -18.19
C ILE A 327 -12.48 14.86 -18.01
N PHE A 328 -11.39 14.10 -18.13
CA PHE A 328 -10.05 14.67 -18.05
C PHE A 328 -9.76 15.52 -19.30
N ASP A 329 -9.68 16.84 -19.10
CA ASP A 329 -9.26 17.80 -20.13
C ASP A 329 -7.84 17.50 -20.60
N ARG A 330 -6.96 17.09 -19.67
CA ARG A 330 -5.59 16.68 -19.96
C ARG A 330 -5.19 15.45 -19.17
N VAL A 331 -4.54 14.51 -19.83
CA VAL A 331 -3.90 13.34 -19.22
C VAL A 331 -2.45 13.23 -19.67
N TYR A 332 -1.57 13.37 -18.71
CA TYR A 332 -0.14 13.11 -18.81
C TYR A 332 0.10 11.64 -18.49
N ARG A 333 0.02 10.83 -19.55
CA ARG A 333 0.03 9.36 -19.48
C ARG A 333 1.35 8.87 -18.91
N GLU A 334 1.28 7.91 -18.00
CA GLU A 334 2.46 7.24 -17.42
C GLU A 334 3.47 8.21 -16.76
N GLY A 335 3.03 9.41 -16.37
CA GLY A 335 3.86 10.44 -15.74
C GLY A 335 4.71 11.27 -16.71
N ASP A 336 4.51 11.11 -18.02
CA ASP A 336 5.20 11.87 -19.08
C ASP A 336 4.78 13.34 -19.08
N LEU A 337 5.70 14.23 -18.71
CA LEU A 337 5.53 15.68 -18.73
C LEU A 337 6.21 16.36 -19.93
N VAL A 338 6.79 15.58 -20.85
CA VAL A 338 7.52 16.08 -22.02
C VAL A 338 6.61 16.07 -23.25
N SER A 339 5.85 14.99 -23.45
CA SER A 339 4.90 14.92 -24.56
C SER A 339 3.67 15.79 -24.31
N ALA A 340 3.00 16.19 -25.40
CA ALA A 340 1.70 16.83 -25.28
C ALA A 340 0.70 15.88 -24.59
N PRO A 341 -0.08 16.36 -23.59
CA PRO A 341 -1.03 15.51 -22.89
C PRO A 341 -2.16 15.07 -23.82
N ALA A 342 -2.66 13.86 -23.58
CA ALA A 342 -3.92 13.43 -24.20
C ALA A 342 -5.06 14.33 -23.70
N LYS A 343 -6.11 14.52 -24.49
CA LYS A 343 -7.23 15.40 -24.17
C LYS A 343 -8.56 14.67 -24.26
N SER A 344 -9.53 15.08 -23.45
CA SER A 344 -10.89 14.53 -23.41
C SER A 344 -10.90 13.01 -23.14
N VAL A 345 -10.21 12.59 -22.09
CA VAL A 345 -10.07 11.18 -21.69
C VAL A 345 -10.98 10.90 -20.50
N GLN A 346 -11.81 9.86 -20.59
CA GLN A 346 -12.69 9.46 -19.48
C GLN A 346 -11.97 8.71 -18.36
N THR A 347 -11.04 7.84 -18.72
CA THR A 347 -10.37 6.91 -17.79
C THR A 347 -8.94 6.69 -18.28
N THR A 348 -7.98 6.73 -17.36
CA THR A 348 -6.57 6.47 -17.68
C THR A 348 -6.04 5.27 -16.92
N LEU A 349 -5.17 4.49 -17.56
CA LEU A 349 -4.44 3.43 -16.88
C LEU A 349 -3.29 4.03 -16.07
N VAL A 350 -3.10 3.54 -14.85
CA VAL A 350 -1.95 3.86 -13.99
C VAL A 350 -1.22 2.56 -13.65
N PRO A 351 -0.07 2.27 -14.29
CA PRO A 351 0.68 1.03 -14.08
C PRO A 351 1.12 0.84 -12.62
N ALA A 352 1.28 -0.40 -12.16
CA ALA A 352 1.92 -0.67 -10.87
C ALA A 352 3.35 -0.12 -10.87
N GLY A 353 3.72 0.65 -9.84
CA GLY A 353 4.98 1.38 -9.80
C GLY A 353 5.04 2.58 -10.76
N GLY A 354 3.91 2.99 -11.35
CA GLY A 354 3.80 4.12 -12.26
C GLY A 354 2.90 5.23 -11.73
N ALA A 355 2.77 6.29 -12.52
CA ALA A 355 1.94 7.44 -12.20
C ALA A 355 1.23 7.98 -13.45
N ALA A 356 0.28 8.89 -13.25
CA ALA A 356 -0.26 9.77 -14.26
C ALA A 356 -0.57 11.12 -13.61
N MET A 357 -0.70 12.17 -14.42
CA MET A 357 -1.25 13.44 -13.96
C MET A 357 -2.49 13.77 -14.80
N VAL A 358 -3.59 14.09 -14.13
CA VAL A 358 -4.84 14.46 -14.80
C VAL A 358 -5.23 15.88 -14.42
N GLU A 359 -5.83 16.59 -15.37
CA GLU A 359 -6.38 17.92 -15.16
C GLU A 359 -7.79 17.97 -15.73
N PHE A 360 -8.69 18.63 -15.00
CA PHE A 360 -10.06 18.91 -15.43
C PHE A 360 -10.56 20.16 -14.70
N LYS A 361 -11.45 20.90 -15.34
CA LYS A 361 -12.15 22.02 -14.71
C LYS A 361 -13.47 21.53 -14.11
N VAL A 362 -13.77 21.92 -12.88
CA VAL A 362 -15.05 21.59 -12.25
C VAL A 362 -16.08 22.68 -12.58
N ASP A 363 -17.11 22.35 -13.36
CA ASP A 363 -18.07 23.33 -13.88
C ASP A 363 -19.46 23.27 -13.22
N TYR A 364 -19.71 22.31 -12.33
CA TYR A 364 -20.99 22.13 -11.64
C TYR A 364 -20.76 21.74 -10.17
N PRO A 365 -21.59 22.20 -9.20
CA PRO A 365 -21.43 21.83 -7.80
C PRO A 365 -21.92 20.41 -7.54
N GLY A 366 -21.25 19.66 -6.66
CA GLY A 366 -21.62 18.28 -6.34
C GLY A 366 -20.48 17.46 -5.75
N ASN A 367 -20.74 16.18 -5.51
CA ASN A 367 -19.72 15.21 -5.12
C ASN A 367 -19.26 14.42 -6.34
N TYR A 368 -17.95 14.45 -6.59
CA TYR A 368 -17.31 13.73 -7.68
C TYR A 368 -16.49 12.58 -7.13
N MET A 369 -16.85 11.34 -7.49
CA MET A 369 -16.20 10.16 -6.93
C MET A 369 -14.95 9.79 -7.72
N LEU A 370 -13.79 9.74 -7.06
CA LEU A 370 -12.57 9.16 -7.60
C LEU A 370 -12.65 7.65 -7.43
N VAL A 371 -12.36 6.88 -8.48
CA VAL A 371 -12.48 5.41 -8.45
C VAL A 371 -11.38 4.72 -9.25
N ASP A 372 -11.09 3.49 -8.86
CA ASP A 372 -10.55 2.49 -9.79
C ASP A 372 -11.72 1.80 -10.52
N HIS A 373 -11.84 2.02 -11.83
CA HIS A 373 -12.97 1.59 -12.63
C HIS A 373 -13.01 0.07 -12.89
N ALA A 374 -12.06 -0.71 -12.38
CA ALA A 374 -12.32 -2.11 -12.06
C ALA A 374 -13.24 -2.19 -10.82
N LEU A 375 -14.50 -1.79 -10.99
CA LEU A 375 -15.40 -1.29 -9.94
C LEU A 375 -15.63 -2.22 -8.74
N SER A 376 -15.41 -3.53 -8.86
CA SER A 376 -15.41 -4.42 -7.68
C SER A 376 -14.35 -4.04 -6.63
N ARG A 377 -13.38 -3.19 -7.00
CA ARG A 377 -12.36 -2.64 -6.10
C ARG A 377 -12.91 -1.52 -5.20
N LEU A 378 -14.06 -0.92 -5.52
CA LEU A 378 -14.77 0.01 -4.63
C LEU A 378 -15.09 -0.63 -3.29
N ASP A 379 -15.62 -1.87 -3.33
CA ASP A 379 -15.92 -2.65 -2.12
C ASP A 379 -14.67 -2.99 -1.30
N ARG A 380 -13.48 -2.83 -1.88
CA ARG A 380 -12.17 -3.02 -1.24
C ARG A 380 -11.53 -1.71 -0.78
N GLY A 381 -12.18 -0.57 -1.04
CA GLY A 381 -11.78 0.76 -0.58
C GLY A 381 -11.22 1.72 -1.63
N ALA A 382 -11.25 1.37 -2.92
CA ALA A 382 -10.60 2.13 -3.99
C ALA A 382 -11.47 3.30 -4.46
N TRP A 383 -11.86 4.17 -3.52
CA TRP A 383 -12.74 5.29 -3.76
C TRP A 383 -12.39 6.52 -2.91
N GLY A 384 -12.77 7.70 -3.41
CA GLY A 384 -12.63 8.99 -2.74
C GLY A 384 -13.69 9.97 -3.24
N VAL A 385 -13.85 11.11 -2.56
CA VAL A 385 -14.88 12.11 -2.93
C VAL A 385 -14.26 13.49 -3.01
N LEU A 386 -14.30 14.10 -4.19
CA LEU A 386 -14.01 15.52 -4.40
C LEU A 386 -15.32 16.30 -4.24
N ARG A 387 -15.40 17.16 -3.23
CA ARG A 387 -16.57 17.99 -2.96
C ARG A 387 -16.41 19.33 -3.67
N VAL A 388 -17.32 19.66 -4.57
CA VAL A 388 -17.32 20.91 -5.32
C VAL A 388 -18.49 21.77 -4.86
N THR A 389 -18.19 23.00 -4.46
CA THR A 389 -19.20 23.98 -4.03
C THR A 389 -19.27 25.17 -5.00
N GLY A 390 -20.44 25.77 -5.17
CA GLY A 390 -20.63 26.89 -6.09
C GLY A 390 -22.04 26.96 -6.65
N PRO A 391 -22.31 27.91 -7.57
CA PRO A 391 -23.62 28.04 -8.21
C PRO A 391 -23.86 26.93 -9.23
N GLU A 392 -25.10 26.44 -9.29
CA GLU A 392 -25.54 25.51 -10.33
C GLU A 392 -25.61 26.20 -11.70
N ASN A 393 -25.25 25.47 -12.76
CA ASN A 393 -25.47 25.90 -14.14
C ASN A 393 -26.30 24.85 -14.91
N LYS A 394 -27.59 25.16 -15.11
CA LYS A 394 -28.55 24.28 -15.79
C LYS A 394 -28.30 24.09 -17.28
N GLU A 395 -27.46 24.93 -17.90
CA GLU A 395 -27.02 24.69 -19.28
C GLU A 395 -26.03 23.53 -19.37
N ILE A 396 -25.36 23.18 -18.26
CA ILE A 396 -24.39 22.09 -18.18
C ILE A 396 -25.07 20.80 -17.70
N PHE A 397 -25.85 20.88 -16.62
CA PHE A 397 -26.56 19.74 -16.05
C PHE A 397 -27.90 20.20 -15.45
N ASP A 398 -29.00 19.59 -15.90
CA ASP A 398 -30.35 19.82 -15.37
C ASP A 398 -31.05 18.47 -15.19
N GLY A 399 -31.44 18.17 -13.96
CA GLY A 399 -32.02 16.89 -13.59
C GLY A 399 -32.62 16.90 -12.18
N VAL A 400 -33.51 15.95 -11.91
CA VAL A 400 -34.04 15.74 -10.55
C VAL A 400 -32.97 14.98 -9.76
N ILE A 401 -32.35 15.66 -8.79
CA ILE A 401 -31.31 15.06 -7.95
C ILE A 401 -32.00 14.24 -6.86
N GLU A 402 -31.81 12.92 -6.92
CA GLU A 402 -32.17 12.01 -5.84
C GLU A 402 -30.93 11.70 -5.00
N ALA A 403 -31.08 11.72 -3.68
CA ALA A 403 -29.97 11.37 -2.79
C ALA A 403 -29.61 9.89 -2.96
N MET A 404 -28.41 9.62 -3.45
CA MET A 404 -27.85 8.27 -3.55
C MET A 404 -26.62 8.15 -2.65
N PRO A 405 -26.44 7.03 -1.91
CA PRO A 405 -25.24 6.85 -1.10
C PRO A 405 -23.97 6.96 -1.97
N GLY A 406 -23.11 7.92 -1.64
CA GLY A 406 -21.87 8.19 -2.39
C GLY A 406 -21.96 9.28 -3.46
N HIS A 407 -23.13 9.84 -3.74
CA HIS A 407 -23.34 10.90 -4.73
C HIS A 407 -24.05 12.13 -4.14
#